data_AF-H3B6K7-F1
#
_entry.id   AF-H3B6K7-F1
#
_cell.length_a   1.000
_cell.length_b   1.000
_cell.length_c   1.000
_cell.angle_alpha   90.00
_cell.angle_beta   90.00
_cell.angle_gamma   90.00
#
_symmetry.space_group_name_H-M   'P 1'
#
loop_
_entity.id
_entity.type
_entity.pdbx_description
1 polymer ?
#
loop_
_entity_poly.entity_id
_entity_poly.type
_entity_poly.pdbx_seq_one_letter_code
_entity_poly.pdbx_strand_id
1 'polypeptide(L)'
;DLEKYREQIDFGITSEKLISAWKDMEQKADECGRVEEVEELDQQMLKVQSDIVDLQWSPLVRRQGDTLDILEEKAMALYRKLREKPRVPDQRNSGESQDMVRILLQAIQSFNKKVNDICTHLSKTMACKQKVIELLPQVERVIMLMNEDEKTITKLQEKRQKELWNLLKIACKKKKKKKSRPKLKETMTGERLEEIEESQSLCSQIQNTIMDTIREQEQSLMLLDWSWLSPQEMKNQELLS
;
A
#
# COMPACT_ATOMS: atom_id res chain seq x y z
N ASP A 1 20.27 -24.76 2.89
CA ASP A 1 20.05 -26.10 2.28
C ASP A 1 21.15 -26.54 1.33
N LEU A 2 21.47 -25.77 0.27
CA LEU A 2 22.52 -26.12 -0.70
C LEU A 2 23.89 -26.38 -0.05
N GLU A 3 24.29 -25.56 0.93
CA GLU A 3 25.54 -25.74 1.68
C GLU A 3 25.56 -27.06 2.47
N LYS A 4 24.55 -27.29 3.31
CA LYS A 4 24.41 -28.55 4.07
C LYS A 4 24.28 -29.78 3.18
N TYR A 5 23.67 -29.64 2.02
CA TYR A 5 23.62 -30.71 1.03
C TYR A 5 25.01 -31.04 0.49
N ARG A 6 25.86 -30.03 0.23
CA ARG A 6 27.26 -30.22 -0.23
C ARG A 6 28.11 -30.90 0.84
N GLU A 7 28.02 -30.47 2.09
CA GLU A 7 28.78 -31.06 3.22
C GLU A 7 28.53 -32.56 3.37
N GLN A 8 27.31 -33.04 3.07
CA GLN A 8 26.95 -34.46 3.22
C GLN A 8 27.16 -35.32 1.96
N ILE A 9 27.71 -34.79 0.87
CA ILE A 9 27.89 -35.55 -0.39
C ILE A 9 28.77 -36.78 -0.19
N ASP A 10 29.85 -36.66 0.57
CA ASP A 10 30.88 -37.71 0.69
C ASP A 10 30.41 -38.92 1.52
N PHE A 11 29.46 -38.72 2.44
CA PHE A 11 29.02 -39.74 3.39
C PHE A 11 27.50 -40.02 3.38
N GLY A 12 26.75 -39.27 2.58
CA GLY A 12 25.28 -39.18 2.65
C GLY A 12 24.55 -39.60 1.37
N ILE A 13 23.47 -38.89 1.04
CA ILE A 13 22.63 -39.13 -0.13
C ILE A 13 23.00 -38.14 -1.23
N THR A 14 23.41 -38.66 -2.38
CA THR A 14 23.74 -37.88 -3.57
C THR A 14 22.66 -37.99 -4.65
N SER A 15 22.32 -36.86 -5.26
CA SER A 15 21.30 -36.69 -6.31
C SER A 15 21.59 -35.43 -7.11
N GLU A 16 22.17 -35.61 -8.30
CA GLU A 16 22.51 -34.50 -9.21
C GLU A 16 21.26 -33.75 -9.72
N LYS A 17 20.16 -34.48 -9.92
CA LYS A 17 18.88 -33.86 -10.32
C LYS A 17 18.33 -32.92 -9.26
N LEU A 18 18.51 -33.25 -7.98
CA LEU A 18 18.03 -32.42 -6.88
C LEU A 18 18.86 -31.15 -6.74
N ILE A 19 20.19 -31.26 -6.80
CA ILE A 19 21.05 -30.07 -6.71
C ILE A 19 20.82 -29.11 -7.88
N SER A 20 20.64 -29.63 -9.11
CA SER A 20 20.29 -28.79 -10.26
C SER A 20 18.93 -28.13 -10.06
N ALA A 21 17.91 -28.87 -9.63
CA ALA A 21 16.60 -28.30 -9.37
C ALA A 21 16.63 -27.21 -8.28
N TRP A 22 17.41 -27.38 -7.21
CA TRP A 22 17.51 -26.36 -6.15
C TRP A 22 18.29 -25.13 -6.59
N LYS A 23 19.30 -25.26 -7.47
CA LYS A 23 19.96 -24.11 -8.09
C LYS A 23 19.00 -23.34 -9.00
N ASP A 24 18.18 -24.04 -9.78
CA ASP A 24 17.16 -23.39 -10.62
C ASP A 24 16.10 -22.68 -9.76
N MET A 25 15.78 -23.22 -8.57
CA MET A 25 14.89 -22.54 -7.61
C MET A 25 15.53 -21.28 -7.02
N GLU A 26 16.82 -21.33 -6.68
CA GLU A 26 17.59 -20.19 -6.19
C GLU A 26 17.62 -19.07 -7.22
N GLN A 27 18.00 -19.38 -8.47
CA GLN A 27 17.99 -18.40 -9.56
C GLN A 27 16.61 -17.77 -9.78
N LYS A 28 15.55 -18.58 -9.80
CA LYS A 28 14.18 -18.05 -9.94
C LYS A 28 13.77 -17.16 -8.79
N ALA A 29 14.25 -17.44 -7.58
CA ALA A 29 13.96 -16.61 -6.42
C ALA A 29 14.73 -15.29 -6.47
N ASP A 30 15.96 -15.29 -7.00
CA ASP A 30 16.76 -14.08 -7.21
C ASP A 30 16.16 -13.16 -8.29
N GLU A 31 15.50 -13.73 -9.30
CA GLU A 31 14.76 -12.99 -10.33
C GLU A 31 13.42 -12.43 -9.83
N CYS A 32 12.94 -12.86 -8.64
CA CYS A 32 11.71 -12.34 -8.05
C CYS A 32 11.99 -11.03 -7.30
N GLY A 33 10.96 -10.18 -7.21
CA GLY A 33 11.04 -8.93 -6.49
C GLY A 33 11.04 -7.74 -7.45
N ARG A 34 10.24 -6.73 -7.09
CA ARG A 34 9.96 -5.56 -7.92
C ARG A 34 10.56 -4.30 -7.33
N VAL A 35 11.75 -4.41 -6.72
CA VAL A 35 12.33 -3.33 -5.90
C VAL A 35 12.54 -2.06 -6.73
N GLU A 36 13.16 -2.18 -7.91
CA GLU A 36 13.40 -1.04 -8.80
C GLU A 36 12.09 -0.41 -9.30
N GLU A 37 11.12 -1.24 -9.70
CA GLU A 37 9.80 -0.79 -10.18
C GLU A 37 9.02 -0.04 -9.08
N VAL A 38 9.09 -0.53 -7.83
CA VAL A 38 8.47 0.12 -6.66
C VAL A 38 9.15 1.44 -6.33
N GLU A 39 10.49 1.48 -6.35
CA GLU A 39 11.25 2.70 -6.08
C GLU A 39 10.96 3.79 -7.12
N GLU A 40 10.86 3.43 -8.41
CA GLU A 40 10.50 4.37 -9.45
C GLU A 40 9.08 4.92 -9.25
N LEU A 41 8.11 4.06 -8.94
CA LEU A 41 6.73 4.48 -8.66
C LEU A 41 6.64 5.38 -7.43
N ASP A 42 7.41 5.11 -6.37
CA ASP A 42 7.46 5.94 -5.17
C ASP A 42 8.02 7.33 -5.48
N GLN A 43 9.10 7.42 -6.26
CA GLN A 43 9.65 8.71 -6.71
C GLN A 43 8.64 9.51 -7.54
N GLN A 44 7.92 8.85 -8.46
CA GLN A 44 6.87 9.51 -9.24
C GLN A 44 5.70 9.97 -8.37
N MET A 45 5.28 9.15 -7.40
CA MET A 45 4.23 9.48 -6.44
C MET A 45 4.62 10.69 -5.58
N LEU A 46 5.84 10.71 -5.04
CA LEU A 46 6.38 11.82 -4.23
C LEU A 46 6.38 13.13 -5.02
N LYS A 47 6.76 13.09 -6.30
CA LYS A 47 6.72 14.27 -7.17
C LYS A 47 5.29 14.81 -7.32
N VAL A 48 4.32 13.93 -7.54
CA VAL A 48 2.90 14.33 -7.64
C VAL A 48 2.38 14.87 -6.32
N GLN A 49 2.76 14.27 -5.19
CA GLN A 49 2.40 14.78 -3.87
C GLN A 49 2.98 16.17 -3.61
N SER A 50 4.25 16.41 -3.98
CA SER A 50 4.87 17.73 -3.89
C SER A 50 4.10 18.77 -4.71
N ASP A 51 3.76 18.45 -5.97
CA ASP A 51 2.99 19.34 -6.84
C ASP A 51 1.60 19.66 -6.23
N ILE A 52 0.93 18.67 -5.62
CA ILE A 52 -0.37 18.84 -4.96
C ILE A 52 -0.25 19.75 -3.74
N VAL A 53 0.77 19.53 -2.91
CA VAL A 53 1.03 20.35 -1.72
C VAL A 53 1.28 21.80 -2.13
N ASP A 54 2.13 22.03 -3.12
CA ASP A 54 2.40 23.38 -3.66
C ASP A 54 1.12 24.08 -4.15
N LEU A 55 0.21 23.34 -4.79
CA LEU A 55 -1.09 23.87 -5.22
C LEU A 55 -2.02 24.24 -4.06
N GLN A 56 -1.99 23.48 -2.97
CA GLN A 56 -2.76 23.76 -1.75
C GLN A 56 -2.25 25.01 -1.03
N TRP A 57 -0.95 25.29 -1.09
CA TRP A 57 -0.35 26.48 -0.47
C TRP A 57 -0.49 27.77 -1.31
N SER A 58 -1.06 27.69 -2.51
CA SER A 58 -1.27 28.82 -3.42
C SER A 58 -2.07 29.97 -2.77
N PRO A 59 -1.69 31.25 -2.99
CA PRO A 59 -2.45 32.42 -2.53
C PRO A 59 -3.92 32.43 -2.99
N LEU A 60 -4.24 31.75 -4.08
CA LEU A 60 -5.61 31.65 -4.58
C LEU A 60 -6.53 30.86 -3.62
N VAL A 61 -5.96 29.90 -2.89
CA VAL A 61 -6.66 29.09 -1.87
C VAL A 61 -6.78 29.86 -0.56
N ARG A 62 -5.74 30.64 -0.22
CA ARG A 62 -5.73 31.49 0.97
C ARG A 62 -6.41 32.82 0.66
N ARG A 63 -7.74 32.82 0.73
CA ARG A 63 -8.62 34.00 0.57
C ARG A 63 -8.11 35.18 1.42
N GLN A 64 -7.29 36.06 0.83
CA GLN A 64 -6.87 37.30 1.45
C GLN A 64 -7.55 38.44 0.69
N GLY A 65 -8.52 39.09 1.35
CA GLY A 65 -9.19 40.34 0.96
C GLY A 65 -9.43 40.51 -0.54
N ASP A 66 -10.59 40.10 -1.02
CA ASP A 66 -10.92 40.17 -2.44
C ASP A 66 -11.00 41.64 -2.92
N THR A 67 -10.09 42.03 -3.80
CA THR A 67 -10.11 43.36 -4.45
C THR A 67 -11.46 43.65 -5.13
N LEU A 68 -12.15 42.64 -5.67
CA LEU A 68 -13.47 42.81 -6.27
C LEU A 68 -14.52 43.17 -5.22
N ASP A 69 -14.50 42.53 -4.05
CA ASP A 69 -15.43 42.85 -2.95
C ASP A 69 -15.26 44.32 -2.51
N ILE A 70 -14.01 44.78 -2.40
CA ILE A 70 -13.70 46.18 -2.06
C ILE A 70 -14.21 47.15 -3.15
N LEU A 71 -14.10 46.77 -4.43
CA LEU A 71 -14.58 47.58 -5.55
C LEU A 71 -16.11 47.62 -5.60
N GLU A 72 -16.78 46.52 -5.30
CA GLU A 72 -18.23 46.44 -5.15
C GLU A 72 -18.72 47.38 -4.03
N GLU A 73 -18.12 47.30 -2.85
CA GLU A 73 -18.47 48.17 -1.71
C GLU A 73 -18.35 49.65 -2.07
N LYS A 74 -17.29 50.03 -2.80
CA LYS A 74 -17.09 51.39 -3.29
C LYS A 74 -18.17 51.82 -4.29
N ALA A 75 -18.53 50.96 -5.25
CA ALA A 75 -19.59 51.24 -6.21
C ALA A 75 -20.95 51.43 -5.50
N MET A 76 -21.26 50.55 -4.56
CA MET A 76 -22.48 50.59 -3.75
C MET A 76 -22.57 51.86 -2.90
N ALA A 77 -21.46 52.30 -2.31
CA ALA A 77 -21.39 53.55 -1.57
C ALA A 77 -21.61 54.78 -2.45
N LEU A 78 -21.03 54.83 -3.65
CA LEU A 78 -21.27 55.92 -4.61
C LEU A 78 -22.74 55.97 -5.06
N TYR A 79 -23.33 54.82 -5.36
CA TYR A 79 -24.73 54.73 -5.74
C TYR A 79 -25.67 55.19 -4.62
N ARG A 80 -25.39 54.79 -3.37
CA ARG A 80 -26.16 55.22 -2.19
C ARG A 80 -26.14 56.75 -2.04
N LYS A 81 -24.94 57.35 -2.12
CA LYS A 81 -24.76 58.81 -2.09
C LYS A 81 -25.50 59.53 -3.20
N LEU A 82 -25.56 58.96 -4.41
CA LEU A 82 -26.31 59.52 -5.52
C LEU A 82 -27.83 59.49 -5.24
N ARG A 83 -28.32 58.40 -4.65
CA ARG A 83 -29.75 58.21 -4.34
C ARG A 83 -30.23 59.11 -3.20
N GLU A 84 -29.38 59.44 -2.24
CA GLU A 84 -29.68 60.30 -1.09
C GLU A 84 -29.72 61.81 -1.44
N LYS A 85 -29.24 62.22 -2.63
CA LYS A 85 -29.26 63.63 -3.05
C LYS A 85 -30.70 64.17 -3.24
N PRO A 86 -31.07 65.35 -2.68
CA PRO A 86 -32.40 65.96 -2.82
C PRO A 86 -32.80 66.23 -4.28
N ARG A 87 -34.11 66.11 -4.60
CA ARG A 87 -34.69 66.40 -5.92
C ARG A 87 -34.90 67.90 -6.18
N VAL A 88 -33.89 68.73 -5.92
CA VAL A 88 -33.98 70.19 -6.19
C VAL A 88 -33.47 70.48 -7.61
N PRO A 89 -34.18 71.29 -8.43
CA PRO A 89 -33.89 71.47 -9.86
C PRO A 89 -32.46 71.95 -10.21
N ASP A 90 -31.78 72.68 -9.33
CA ASP A 90 -30.44 73.24 -9.55
C ASP A 90 -29.27 72.33 -9.12
N GLN A 91 -29.51 71.19 -8.45
CA GLN A 91 -28.44 70.32 -7.92
C GLN A 91 -28.16 69.06 -8.76
N ARG A 92 -29.00 68.71 -9.73
CA ARG A 92 -28.75 67.63 -10.70
C ARG A 92 -28.10 68.19 -11.97
N ASN A 93 -26.97 68.90 -11.82
CA ASN A 93 -26.16 69.26 -12.98
C ASN A 93 -25.63 67.98 -13.66
N SER A 94 -25.44 68.06 -14.98
CA SER A 94 -24.94 66.99 -15.87
C SER A 94 -23.82 66.19 -15.21
N GLY A 95 -24.11 64.92 -14.92
CA GLY A 95 -23.39 64.11 -13.94
C GLY A 95 -22.03 63.62 -14.41
N GLU A 96 -20.99 63.93 -13.64
CA GLU A 96 -19.67 63.36 -13.81
C GLU A 96 -19.69 61.89 -13.32
N SER A 97 -19.87 60.96 -14.25
CA SER A 97 -19.86 59.51 -13.99
C SER A 97 -18.44 58.93 -13.88
N GLN A 98 -17.40 59.77 -13.91
CA GLN A 98 -16.00 59.35 -13.99
C GLN A 98 -15.58 58.41 -12.86
N ASP A 99 -16.01 58.66 -11.62
CA ASP A 99 -15.66 57.79 -10.49
C ASP A 99 -16.31 56.41 -10.60
N MET A 100 -17.56 56.34 -11.06
CA MET A 100 -18.24 55.07 -11.33
C MET A 100 -17.57 54.32 -12.48
N VAL A 101 -17.24 55.01 -13.57
CA VAL A 101 -16.51 54.43 -14.70
C VAL A 101 -15.13 53.91 -14.27
N ARG A 102 -14.41 54.65 -13.42
CA ARG A 102 -13.11 54.22 -12.87
C ARG A 102 -13.23 52.94 -12.05
N ILE A 103 -14.24 52.83 -11.18
CA ILE A 103 -14.49 51.61 -10.39
C ILE A 103 -14.85 50.44 -11.31
N LEU A 104 -15.71 50.65 -12.31
CA LEU A 104 -16.09 49.61 -13.27
C LEU A 104 -14.88 49.11 -14.08
N LEU A 105 -14.02 50.02 -14.55
CA LEU A 105 -12.79 49.64 -15.26
C LEU A 105 -11.83 48.85 -14.36
N GLN A 106 -11.65 49.27 -13.10
CA GLN A 106 -10.84 48.54 -12.12
C GLN A 106 -11.43 47.15 -11.80
N ALA A 107 -12.76 47.04 -11.73
CA ALA A 107 -13.45 45.78 -11.49
C ALA A 107 -13.28 44.82 -12.67
N ILE A 108 -13.44 45.30 -13.91
CA ILE A 108 -13.22 44.50 -15.12
C ILE A 108 -11.77 43.99 -15.19
N GLN A 109 -10.80 44.87 -14.91
CA GLN A 109 -9.38 44.48 -14.88
C GLN A 109 -9.09 43.44 -13.79
N SER A 110 -9.61 43.65 -12.58
CA SER A 110 -9.44 42.72 -11.46
C SER A 110 -10.13 41.37 -11.71
N PHE A 111 -11.31 41.40 -12.33
CA PHE A 111 -12.05 40.22 -12.74
C PHE A 111 -11.28 39.39 -13.76
N ASN A 112 -10.82 40.01 -14.84
CA ASN A 112 -10.04 39.32 -15.87
C ASN A 112 -8.77 38.70 -15.30
N LYS A 113 -8.07 39.41 -14.41
CA LYS A 113 -6.91 38.85 -13.70
C LYS A 113 -7.28 37.62 -12.88
N LYS A 114 -8.35 37.70 -12.08
CA LYS A 114 -8.83 36.57 -11.28
C LYS A 114 -9.25 35.37 -12.11
N VAL A 115 -9.97 35.60 -13.22
CA VAL A 115 -10.34 34.52 -14.14
C VAL A 115 -9.09 33.83 -14.68
N ASN A 116 -8.07 34.57 -15.10
CA ASN A 116 -6.81 34.00 -15.57
C ASN A 116 -6.08 33.22 -14.47
N ASP A 117 -6.03 33.76 -13.25
CA ASP A 117 -5.40 33.09 -12.11
C ASP A 117 -6.13 31.78 -11.75
N ILE A 118 -7.47 31.80 -11.75
CA ILE A 118 -8.33 30.62 -11.53
C ILE A 118 -8.10 29.59 -12.63
N CYS A 119 -8.17 29.97 -13.90
CA CYS A 119 -7.94 29.06 -15.02
C CYS A 119 -6.54 28.42 -14.91
N THR A 120 -5.51 29.20 -14.58
CA THR A 120 -4.14 28.69 -14.41
C THR A 120 -4.06 27.69 -13.25
N HIS A 121 -4.68 27.98 -12.11
CA HIS A 121 -4.72 27.07 -10.97
C HIS A 121 -5.49 25.77 -11.29
N LEU A 122 -6.62 25.89 -11.98
CA LEU A 122 -7.42 24.75 -12.44
C LEU A 122 -6.64 23.88 -13.42
N SER A 123 -5.92 24.48 -14.37
CA SER A 123 -5.07 23.74 -15.32
C SER A 123 -3.99 22.93 -14.60
N LYS A 124 -3.32 23.51 -13.61
CA LYS A 124 -2.32 22.79 -12.81
C LYS A 124 -2.95 21.67 -11.96
N THR A 125 -4.13 21.92 -11.39
CA THR A 125 -4.89 20.93 -10.63
C THR A 125 -5.27 19.74 -11.51
N MET A 126 -5.77 20.00 -12.72
CA MET A 126 -6.12 18.96 -13.69
C MET A 126 -4.89 18.17 -14.14
N ALA A 127 -3.74 18.82 -14.32
CA ALA A 127 -2.49 18.13 -14.64
C ALA A 127 -2.05 17.18 -13.51
N CYS A 128 -2.16 17.59 -12.24
CA CYS A 128 -1.86 16.69 -11.10
C CYS A 128 -2.83 15.51 -11.05
N LYS A 129 -4.13 15.76 -11.23
CA LYS A 129 -5.15 14.71 -11.30
C LYS A 129 -4.86 13.70 -12.41
N GLN A 130 -4.45 14.19 -13.59
CA GLN A 130 -4.08 13.34 -14.72
C GLN A 130 -2.89 12.43 -14.38
N LYS A 131 -1.83 12.98 -13.75
CA LYS A 131 -0.68 12.17 -13.30
C LYS A 131 -1.10 11.07 -12.32
N VAL A 132 -2.00 11.36 -11.38
CA VAL A 132 -2.54 10.34 -10.44
C VAL A 132 -3.29 9.23 -11.20
N ILE A 133 -4.15 9.60 -12.16
CA ILE A 133 -4.90 8.64 -12.98
C ILE A 133 -3.95 7.74 -13.79
N GLU A 134 -2.82 8.27 -14.27
CA GLU A 134 -1.81 7.52 -15.01
C GLU A 134 -0.94 6.62 -14.12
N LEU A 135 -0.68 7.03 -12.87
CA LEU A 135 0.10 6.26 -11.90
C LEU A 135 -0.67 5.08 -11.33
N LEU A 136 -1.96 5.25 -11.05
CA LEU A 136 -2.80 4.22 -10.42
C LEU A 136 -2.70 2.83 -11.10
N PRO A 137 -2.90 2.69 -12.43
CA PRO A 137 -2.82 1.38 -13.07
C PRO A 137 -1.40 0.78 -13.07
N GLN A 138 -0.36 1.60 -12.93
CA GLN A 138 1.02 1.12 -12.82
C GLN A 138 1.28 0.52 -11.43
N VAL A 139 0.80 1.19 -10.38
CA VAL A 139 0.83 0.66 -9.00
C VAL A 139 0.06 -0.66 -8.90
N GLU A 140 -1.15 -0.71 -9.45
CA GLU A 140 -1.95 -1.95 -9.50
C GLU A 140 -1.22 -3.09 -10.20
N ARG A 141 -0.54 -2.80 -11.33
CA ARG A 141 0.26 -3.79 -12.07
C ARG A 141 1.43 -4.31 -11.23
N VAL A 142 2.19 -3.43 -10.59
CA VAL A 142 3.35 -3.85 -9.78
C VAL A 142 2.89 -4.69 -8.58
N ILE A 143 1.79 -4.31 -7.92
CA ILE A 143 1.17 -5.13 -6.85
C ILE A 143 0.77 -6.52 -7.36
N MET A 144 0.18 -6.61 -8.56
CA MET A 144 -0.15 -7.90 -9.17
C MET A 144 1.10 -8.76 -9.41
N LEU A 145 2.16 -8.19 -9.98
CA LEU A 145 3.42 -8.91 -10.23
C LEU A 145 4.09 -9.35 -8.92
N MET A 146 4.10 -8.51 -7.90
CA MET A 146 4.62 -8.87 -6.58
C MET A 146 3.86 -10.05 -5.97
N ASN A 147 2.54 -10.10 -6.13
CA ASN A 147 1.73 -11.24 -5.68
C ASN A 147 2.01 -12.52 -6.47
N GLU A 148 2.35 -12.41 -7.77
CA GLU A 148 2.80 -13.56 -8.57
C GLU A 148 4.17 -14.07 -8.12
N ASP A 149 5.10 -13.17 -7.84
CA ASP A 149 6.40 -13.47 -7.27
C ASP A 149 6.24 -14.16 -5.90
N GLU A 150 5.40 -13.63 -5.01
CA GLU A 150 5.09 -14.23 -3.69
C GLU A 150 4.55 -15.66 -3.81
N LYS A 151 3.57 -15.88 -4.69
CA LYS A 151 3.03 -17.21 -4.98
C LYS A 151 4.09 -18.16 -5.50
N THR A 152 5.01 -17.65 -6.33
CA THR A 152 6.12 -18.44 -6.88
C THR A 152 7.07 -18.84 -5.76
N ILE A 153 7.54 -17.90 -4.95
CA ILE A 153 8.42 -18.15 -3.81
C ILE A 153 7.80 -19.16 -2.84
N THR A 154 6.51 -19.01 -2.51
CA THR A 154 5.79 -19.93 -1.62
C THR A 154 5.79 -21.35 -2.18
N LYS A 155 5.51 -21.54 -3.48
CA LYS A 155 5.55 -22.85 -4.13
C LYS A 155 6.95 -23.46 -4.16
N LEU A 156 7.98 -22.65 -4.43
CA LEU A 156 9.38 -23.12 -4.43
C LEU A 156 9.80 -23.56 -3.02
N GLN A 157 9.45 -22.78 -2.01
CA GLN A 157 9.68 -23.09 -0.59
C GLN A 157 9.00 -24.41 -0.18
N GLU A 158 7.73 -24.60 -0.51
CA GLU A 158 7.01 -25.84 -0.23
C GLU A 158 7.65 -27.05 -0.92
N LYS A 159 8.03 -26.90 -2.19
CA LYS A 159 8.67 -27.98 -2.96
C LYS A 159 10.01 -28.37 -2.33
N ARG A 160 10.82 -27.39 -1.95
CA ARG A 160 12.11 -27.61 -1.27
C ARG A 160 11.93 -28.38 0.04
N GLN A 161 10.96 -27.99 0.86
CA GLN A 161 10.62 -28.66 2.13
C GLN A 161 10.17 -30.12 1.90
N LYS A 162 9.28 -30.36 0.92
CA LYS A 162 8.80 -31.71 0.55
C LYS A 162 9.95 -32.60 0.07
N GLU A 163 10.88 -32.05 -0.70
CA GLU A 163 12.05 -32.78 -1.20
C GLU A 163 13.05 -33.13 -0.09
N LEU A 164 13.31 -32.21 0.84
CA LEU A 164 14.11 -32.48 2.05
C LEU A 164 13.51 -33.61 2.89
N TRP A 165 12.19 -33.58 3.12
CA TRP A 165 11.51 -34.64 3.85
C TRP A 165 11.60 -36.00 3.14
N ASN A 166 11.53 -35.99 1.80
CA ASN A 166 11.71 -37.20 1.00
C ASN A 166 13.14 -37.75 1.11
N LEU A 167 14.17 -36.90 1.12
CA LEU A 167 15.55 -37.34 1.38
C LEU A 167 15.67 -38.03 2.74
N LEU A 168 15.08 -37.45 3.79
CA LEU A 168 15.08 -38.03 5.12
C LEU A 168 14.40 -39.42 5.14
N LYS A 169 13.24 -39.56 4.50
CA LYS A 169 12.55 -40.86 4.33
C LYS A 169 13.45 -41.90 3.65
N ILE A 170 14.19 -41.51 2.61
CA ILE A 170 15.12 -42.40 1.90
C ILE A 170 16.28 -42.81 2.83
N ALA A 171 16.86 -41.86 3.57
CA ALA A 171 17.94 -42.13 4.54
C ALA A 171 17.51 -43.16 5.60
N CYS A 172 16.33 -42.95 6.18
CA CYS A 172 15.76 -43.86 7.17
C CYS A 172 15.53 -45.28 6.62
N LYS A 173 15.03 -45.41 5.38
CA LYS A 173 14.86 -46.71 4.71
C LYS A 173 16.20 -47.41 4.42
N LYS A 174 17.24 -46.67 3.99
CA LYS A 174 18.59 -47.23 3.75
C LYS A 174 19.21 -47.76 5.05
N LYS A 175 19.04 -47.07 6.18
CA LYS A 175 19.55 -47.50 7.50
C LYS A 175 18.89 -48.81 7.97
N LYS A 176 17.59 -49.00 7.72
CA LYS A 176 16.85 -50.24 8.05
C LYS A 176 17.31 -51.46 7.25
N LYS A 177 17.61 -51.31 5.95
CA LYS A 177 18.08 -52.42 5.08
C LYS A 177 19.46 -52.98 5.47
N LYS A 178 20.34 -52.17 6.07
CA LYS A 178 21.66 -52.63 6.54
C LYS A 178 21.62 -53.55 7.77
N LYS A 179 20.48 -53.66 8.47
CA LYS A 179 20.32 -54.53 9.65
C LYS A 179 19.89 -55.98 9.35
N SER A 180 19.82 -56.39 8.08
CA SER A 180 19.23 -57.69 7.69
C SER A 180 20.22 -58.62 6.95
N ARG A 181 21.23 -59.17 7.65
CA ARG A 181 21.87 -60.49 7.41
C ARG A 181 22.70 -60.91 8.66
N PRO A 182 22.84 -62.21 9.01
CA PRO A 182 22.68 -62.64 10.40
C PRO A 182 23.94 -63.09 11.16
N LYS A 183 23.78 -63.08 12.50
CA LYS A 183 24.55 -63.68 13.62
C LYS A 183 25.74 -62.88 14.19
N LEU A 184 25.47 -62.15 15.27
CA LEU A 184 25.96 -62.49 16.61
C LEU A 184 24.95 -61.97 17.65
N LYS A 185 24.74 -62.74 18.73
CA LYS A 185 23.81 -62.43 19.81
C LYS A 185 24.24 -61.14 20.50
N GLU A 186 23.45 -60.08 20.37
CA GLU A 186 23.44 -58.98 21.34
C GLU A 186 22.00 -58.62 21.66
N THR A 187 21.70 -58.75 22.95
CA THR A 187 20.49 -58.41 23.66
C THR A 187 20.14 -56.95 23.39
N MET A 188 19.07 -56.67 22.63
CA MET A 188 18.56 -55.31 22.40
C MET A 188 17.03 -55.35 22.30
N THR A 189 16.33 -55.27 23.44
CA THR A 189 14.85 -55.24 23.46
C THR A 189 14.20 -54.29 24.48
N GLY A 190 14.91 -53.29 25.03
CA GLY A 190 14.31 -52.29 25.93
C GLY A 190 14.34 -50.86 25.36
N GLU A 191 15.54 -50.28 25.33
CA GLU A 191 15.76 -48.84 25.09
C GLU A 191 15.22 -48.32 23.74
N ARG A 192 15.19 -49.17 22.71
CA ARG A 192 14.78 -48.76 21.36
C ARG A 192 13.26 -48.70 21.18
N LEU A 193 12.50 -49.31 22.07
CA LEU A 193 11.04 -49.19 22.12
C LEU A 193 10.66 -47.94 22.91
N GLU A 194 11.36 -47.70 24.02
CA GLU A 194 11.21 -46.50 24.86
C GLU A 194 11.51 -45.22 24.09
N GLU A 195 12.60 -45.14 23.31
CA GLU A 195 12.89 -43.96 22.46
C GLU A 195 11.79 -43.67 21.42
N ILE A 196 11.12 -44.71 20.91
CA ILE A 196 10.04 -44.56 19.93
C ILE A 196 8.76 -44.10 20.62
N GLU A 197 8.47 -44.61 21.82
CA GLU A 197 7.33 -44.24 22.63
C GLU A 197 7.48 -42.80 23.17
N GLU A 198 8.68 -42.41 23.60
CA GLU A 198 9.03 -41.04 23.97
C GLU A 198 8.91 -40.09 22.77
N SER A 199 9.42 -40.47 21.59
CA SER A 199 9.28 -39.65 20.39
C SER A 199 7.82 -39.49 19.95
N GLN A 200 6.98 -40.50 20.13
CA GLN A 200 5.54 -40.42 19.85
C GLN A 200 4.83 -39.54 20.89
N SER A 201 5.14 -39.71 22.17
CA SER A 201 4.64 -38.88 23.27
C SER A 201 4.99 -37.40 23.07
N LEU A 202 6.23 -37.10 22.68
CA LEU A 202 6.69 -35.75 22.40
C LEU A 202 5.94 -35.13 21.21
N CYS A 203 5.71 -35.89 20.14
CA CYS A 203 4.90 -35.43 19.02
C CYS A 203 3.46 -35.11 19.44
N SER A 204 2.84 -35.96 20.27
CA SER A 204 1.50 -35.71 20.80
C SER A 204 1.45 -34.47 21.70
N GLN A 205 2.48 -34.24 22.53
CA GLN A 205 2.59 -33.04 23.35
C GLN A 205 2.70 -31.78 22.48
N ILE A 206 3.59 -31.77 21.49
CA ILE A 206 3.76 -30.63 20.58
C ILE A 206 2.46 -30.33 19.82
N GLN A 207 1.76 -31.37 19.34
CA GLN A 207 0.49 -31.19 18.65
C GLN A 207 -0.57 -30.57 19.56
N ASN A 208 -0.63 -30.98 20.83
CA ASN A 208 -1.54 -30.39 21.80
C ASN A 208 -1.18 -28.93 22.10
N THR A 209 0.10 -28.63 22.33
CA THR A 209 0.56 -27.25 22.58
C THR A 209 0.27 -26.32 21.40
N ILE A 210 0.44 -26.79 20.16
CA ILE A 210 0.10 -26.01 18.97
C ILE A 210 -1.40 -25.76 18.91
N MET A 211 -2.24 -26.78 19.16
CA MET A 211 -3.69 -26.60 19.17
C MET A 211 -4.16 -25.64 20.27
N ASP A 212 -3.56 -25.69 21.45
CA ASP A 212 -3.88 -24.78 22.54
C ASP A 212 -3.43 -23.35 22.22
N THR A 213 -2.24 -23.18 21.63
CA THR A 213 -1.76 -21.85 21.20
C THR A 213 -2.66 -21.24 20.10
N ILE A 214 -3.11 -22.05 19.13
CA ILE A 214 -4.04 -21.61 18.10
C ILE A 214 -5.38 -21.20 18.72
N ARG A 215 -5.89 -21.99 19.68
CA ARG A 215 -7.15 -21.70 20.37
C ARG A 215 -7.05 -20.42 21.20
N GLU A 216 -5.93 -20.20 21.88
CA GLU A 216 -5.67 -18.98 22.64
C GLU A 216 -5.55 -17.76 21.70
N GLN A 217 -4.89 -17.88 20.55
CA GLN A 217 -4.87 -16.83 19.55
C GLN A 217 -6.26 -16.53 18.99
N GLU A 218 -7.06 -17.56 18.69
CA GLU A 218 -8.42 -17.39 18.19
C GLU A 218 -9.33 -16.72 19.23
N GLN A 219 -9.22 -17.12 20.49
CA GLN A 219 -9.92 -16.45 21.60
C GLN A 219 -9.45 -15.01 21.79
N SER A 220 -8.13 -14.76 21.69
CA SER A 220 -7.59 -13.41 21.73
C SER A 220 -8.12 -12.55 20.59
N LEU A 221 -8.17 -13.09 19.36
CA LEU A 221 -8.74 -12.39 18.20
C LEU A 221 -10.23 -12.13 18.38
N MET A 222 -10.98 -13.05 18.99
CA MET A 222 -12.42 -12.88 19.27
C MET A 222 -12.71 -11.84 20.37
N LEU A 223 -11.71 -11.46 21.18
CA LEU A 223 -11.80 -10.39 22.17
C LEU A 223 -11.41 -9.01 21.61
N LEU A 224 -10.81 -8.95 20.43
CA LEU A 224 -10.54 -7.69 19.76
C LEU A 224 -11.85 -7.11 19.20
N ASP A 225 -11.98 -5.78 19.30
CA ASP A 225 -13.13 -5.08 18.75
C ASP A 225 -13.02 -5.01 17.21
N TRP A 226 -13.95 -5.69 16.53
CA TRP A 226 -14.09 -5.71 15.08
C TRP A 226 -15.20 -4.78 14.57
N SER A 227 -15.73 -3.90 15.42
CA SER A 227 -16.80 -2.95 15.07
C SER A 227 -16.49 -2.11 13.82
N TRP A 228 -15.23 -1.79 13.58
CA TRP A 228 -14.74 -1.05 12.40
C TRP A 228 -14.83 -1.81 11.06
N LEU A 229 -15.09 -3.13 11.07
CA LEU A 229 -15.31 -3.93 9.86
C LEU A 229 -16.80 -4.02 9.45
N SER A 230 -17.73 -3.55 10.28
CA SER A 230 -19.16 -3.57 9.98
C SER A 230 -19.52 -2.48 8.97
N PRO A 231 -19.95 -2.82 7.73
CA PRO A 231 -20.30 -1.82 6.71
C PRO A 231 -21.61 -1.05 7.00
N GLN A 232 -22.25 -1.30 8.14
CA GLN A 232 -23.55 -0.73 8.49
C GLN A 232 -23.48 0.70 9.04
N GLU A 233 -22.31 1.18 9.51
CA GLU A 233 -22.21 2.53 10.06
C GLU A 233 -21.96 3.62 9.00
N MET A 234 -21.47 3.26 7.81
CA MET A 234 -21.29 4.25 6.73
C MET A 234 -22.61 4.74 6.10
N LYS A 235 -23.76 4.07 6.34
CA LYS A 235 -25.06 4.51 5.80
C LYS A 235 -25.81 5.53 6.66
N ASN A 236 -25.39 5.77 7.91
CA ASN A 236 -26.12 6.67 8.82
C ASN A 236 -25.58 8.11 8.84
N GLN A 237 -24.53 8.43 8.07
CA GLN A 237 -24.05 9.82 7.88
C GLN A 237 -24.51 10.48 6.58
N GLU A 238 -25.07 9.74 5.62
CA GLU A 238 -25.63 10.32 4.37
C GLU A 238 -27.09 10.78 4.49
N LEU A 239 -27.72 10.68 5.66
CA LEU A 239 -29.10 11.13 5.89
C LEU A 239 -29.22 12.40 6.78
N LEU A 240 -28.11 13.09 7.04
CA LEU A 240 -28.09 14.34 7.81
C LEU A 240 -27.31 15.48 7.13
N SER A 241 -27.25 15.51 5.79
CA SER A 241 -26.82 16.70 5.05
C SER A 241 -27.80 17.09 3.95
#